data_AF-A0A4D9D6W6-F1
#
_entry.id   AF-A0A4D9D6W6-F1
#
_cell.length_a   1.000
_cell.length_b   1.000
_cell.length_c   1.000
_cell.angle_alpha   90.00
_cell.angle_beta   90.00
_cell.angle_gamma   90.00
#
_symmetry.space_group_name_H-M   'P 1'
#
loop_
_entity.id
_entity.type
_entity.pdbx_description
1 polymer ?
#
loop_
_entity_poly.entity_id
_entity_poly.type
_entity_poly.pdbx_seq_one_letter_code
_entity_poly.pdbx_strand_id
1 'polypeptide(L)'
;MVFGAVLAGLADLSFDPVGYLFIFGNNIFTALNGVIMKRTLTSSNISKMAVLYYNSLFGAVFMTTLLFCRPRELQAIKNFPSLKDPTFLIVFFLAAGTGSILNYATFLCTHHNSALTTTVVGCLKNLAGAIFGASLYLWRVV
;
A
#
# COMPACT_ATOMS: atom_id res chain seq x y z
N MET A 1 12.11 -4.96 -15.22
CA MET A 1 11.50 -3.89 -14.40
C MET A 1 12.25 -2.56 -14.53
N VAL A 2 13.57 -2.53 -14.34
CA VAL A 2 14.36 -1.28 -14.38
C VAL A 2 14.21 -0.50 -15.69
N PHE A 3 14.37 -1.15 -16.85
CA PHE A 3 14.27 -0.48 -18.15
C PHE A 3 12.89 0.17 -18.40
N GLY A 4 11.80 -0.55 -18.08
CA GLY A 4 10.44 -0.01 -18.20
C GLY A 4 10.17 1.16 -17.25
N ALA A 5 10.74 1.12 -16.04
CA ALA A 5 10.63 2.24 -15.09
C ALA A 5 11.38 3.48 -15.58
N VAL A 6 12.56 3.30 -16.19
CA VAL A 6 13.33 4.40 -16.79
C VAL A 6 12.56 5.03 -17.96
N LEU A 7 12.03 4.20 -18.88
CA LEU A 7 11.23 4.70 -20.00
C LEU A 7 9.97 5.43 -19.55
N ALA A 8 9.27 4.91 -18.55
CA ALA A 8 8.08 5.56 -17.99
C ALA A 8 8.42 6.90 -17.33
N GLY A 9 9.53 6.99 -16.60
CA GLY A 9 9.97 8.24 -15.98
C GLY A 9 10.44 9.30 -16.99
N LEU A 10 11.06 8.89 -18.11
CA LEU A 10 11.46 9.80 -19.18
C LEU A 10 10.28 10.36 -19.96
N ALA A 11 9.17 9.61 -20.05
CA ALA A 11 7.95 10.02 -20.73
C ALA A 11 6.91 10.68 -19.78
N ASP A 12 7.27 10.94 -18.53
CA ASP A 12 6.37 11.52 -17.53
C ASP A 12 6.19 13.03 -17.77
N LEU A 13 4.95 13.45 -17.99
CA LEU A 13 4.59 14.84 -18.30
C LEU A 13 4.64 15.74 -17.05
N SER A 14 4.54 15.15 -15.86
CA SER A 14 4.49 15.86 -14.57
C SER A 14 5.73 15.56 -13.71
N PHE A 15 6.93 15.70 -14.30
CA PHE A 15 8.17 15.40 -13.61
C PHE A 15 8.38 16.28 -12.36
N ASP A 16 8.37 15.66 -11.17
CA ASP A 16 8.67 16.30 -9.89
C ASP A 16 9.79 15.56 -9.13
N PRO A 17 11.00 16.12 -9.03
CA PRO A 17 12.15 15.41 -8.46
C PRO A 17 11.96 15.01 -6.99
N VAL A 18 11.16 15.78 -6.23
CA VAL A 18 10.86 15.49 -4.82
C VAL A 18 9.96 14.26 -4.71
N GLY A 19 8.91 14.17 -5.52
CA GLY A 19 8.03 13.00 -5.61
C GLY A 19 8.79 11.74 -6.01
N TYR A 20 9.69 11.83 -7.00
CA TYR A 20 10.54 10.71 -7.39
C TYR A 20 11.46 10.24 -6.26
N LEU A 21 12.04 11.16 -5.46
CA LEU A 21 12.83 10.81 -4.29
C LEU A 21 11.99 10.07 -3.23
N PHE A 22 10.77 10.53 -2.98
CA PHE A 22 9.84 9.85 -2.05
C PHE A 22 9.47 8.45 -2.54
N ILE A 23 9.22 8.26 -3.84
CA ILE A 23 8.91 6.95 -4.43
C ILE A 23 10.11 6.01 -4.26
N PHE A 24 11.32 6.50 -4.54
CA PHE A 24 12.55 5.71 -4.38
C PHE A 24 12.76 5.28 -2.92
N GLY A 25 12.60 6.19 -1.97
CA GLY A 25 12.65 5.90 -0.54
C GLY A 25 11.61 4.86 -0.12
N ASN A 26 10.36 5.01 -0.57
CA ASN A 26 9.28 4.05 -0.31
C ASN A 26 9.64 2.63 -0.81
N ASN A 27 10.26 2.52 -1.99
CA ASN A 27 10.67 1.23 -2.55
C ASN A 27 11.76 0.56 -1.70
N ILE A 28 12.72 1.33 -1.17
CA ILE A 28 13.74 0.81 -0.24
C ILE A 28 13.07 0.28 1.03
N PHE A 29 12.21 1.07 1.68
CA PHE A 29 11.53 0.63 2.90
C PHE A 29 10.62 -0.59 2.66
N THR A 30 9.94 -0.65 1.53
CA THR A 30 9.10 -1.80 1.15
C THR A 30 9.94 -3.06 0.95
N ALA A 31 11.08 -2.96 0.26
CA ALA A 31 12.00 -4.07 0.07
C ALA A 31 12.58 -4.56 1.41
N LEU A 32 13.01 -3.64 2.27
CA LEU A 32 13.50 -3.95 3.61
C LEU A 32 12.44 -4.65 4.45
N ASN A 33 11.20 -4.14 4.46
CA ASN A 33 10.09 -4.75 5.17
C ASN A 33 9.83 -6.19 4.69
N GLY A 34 9.85 -6.43 3.38
CA GLY A 34 9.70 -7.77 2.81
C GLY A 34 10.81 -8.75 3.24
N VAL A 35 12.07 -8.30 3.26
CA VAL A 35 13.21 -9.11 3.70
C VAL A 35 13.15 -9.40 5.21
N ILE A 36 12.89 -8.39 6.03
CA ILE A 36 12.76 -8.55 7.49
C ILE A 36 11.60 -9.48 7.82
N MET A 37 10.44 -9.29 7.20
CA MET A 37 9.27 -10.15 7.39
C MET A 37 9.60 -11.61 7.06
N LYS A 38 10.20 -11.88 5.89
CA LYS A 38 10.60 -13.24 5.53
C LYS A 38 11.60 -13.85 6.52
N ARG A 39 12.57 -13.06 6.99
CA ARG A 39 13.55 -13.50 7.99
C ARG A 39 12.85 -13.88 9.29
N THR A 40 11.98 -13.03 9.81
CA THR A 40 11.20 -13.28 11.03
C THR A 40 10.34 -14.53 10.92
N LEU A 41 9.71 -14.78 9.76
CA LEU A 41 8.91 -16.00 9.54
C LEU A 41 9.76 -17.28 9.49
N THR A 42 11.03 -17.17 9.08
CA THR A 42 11.94 -18.33 8.93
C THR A 42 12.71 -18.61 10.22
N SER A 43 13.07 -17.57 10.99
CA SER A 43 13.94 -17.69 12.17
C SER A 43 13.21 -17.76 13.50
N SER A 44 11.96 -17.32 13.59
CA SER A 44 11.20 -17.29 14.85
C SER A 44 10.05 -18.29 14.84
N ASN A 45 9.88 -19.04 15.93
CA ASN A 45 8.73 -19.92 16.19
C ASN A 45 7.44 -19.15 16.57
N ILE A 46 7.33 -17.89 16.10
CA ILE A 46 6.21 -17.01 16.42
C ILE A 46 5.04 -17.37 15.50
N SER A 47 3.84 -17.43 16.07
CA SER A 47 2.62 -17.70 15.30
C SER A 47 2.46 -16.68 14.17
N LYS A 48 2.14 -17.17 12.97
CA LYS A 48 2.00 -16.40 11.72
C LYS A 48 1.03 -15.23 11.86
N MET A 49 -0.08 -15.48 12.56
CA MET A 49 -1.09 -14.46 12.85
C MET A 49 -0.58 -13.41 13.85
N ALA A 50 0.33 -13.78 14.75
CA ALA A 50 0.92 -12.83 15.70
C ALA A 50 1.83 -11.83 14.97
N VAL A 51 2.63 -12.26 13.99
CA VAL A 51 3.48 -11.35 13.20
C VAL A 51 2.64 -10.32 12.45
N LEU A 52 1.55 -10.77 11.79
CA LEU A 52 0.63 -9.87 11.08
C LEU A 52 -0.11 -8.92 12.04
N TYR A 53 -0.52 -9.43 13.19
CA TYR A 53 -1.18 -8.65 14.24
C TYR A 53 -0.25 -7.56 14.78
N TYR A 54 0.99 -7.88 15.14
CA TYR A 54 1.96 -6.90 15.62
C TYR A 54 2.28 -5.85 14.54
N ASN A 55 2.48 -6.26 13.29
CA ASN A 55 2.72 -5.32 12.19
C ASN A 55 1.57 -4.32 12.04
N SER A 56 0.32 -4.80 12.09
CA SER A 56 -0.87 -3.95 11.98
C SER A 56 -1.09 -3.08 13.22
N LEU A 57 -0.82 -3.61 14.42
CA LEU A 57 -0.95 -2.88 15.68
C LEU A 57 0.05 -1.73 15.78
N PHE A 58 1.34 -2.00 15.51
CA PHE A 58 2.36 -0.95 15.49
C PHE A 58 2.07 0.08 14.40
N GLY A 59 1.62 -0.37 13.21
CA GLY A 59 1.18 0.53 12.15
C GLY A 59 0.03 1.43 12.62
N ALA A 60 -0.99 0.88 13.27
CA ALA A 60 -2.13 1.64 13.78
C ALA A 60 -1.72 2.66 14.85
N VAL A 61 -0.88 2.26 15.81
CA VAL A 61 -0.36 3.17 16.87
C VAL A 61 0.46 4.29 16.26
N PHE A 62 1.35 3.98 15.31
CA PHE A 62 2.17 4.98 14.65
C PHE A 62 1.32 5.98 13.85
N MET A 63 0.38 5.49 13.03
CA MET A 63 -0.49 6.34 12.21
C MET A 63 -1.43 7.20 13.04
N THR A 64 -2.01 6.66 14.12
CA THR A 64 -2.85 7.46 15.05
C THR A 64 -2.03 8.51 15.77
N THR A 65 -0.81 8.18 16.24
CA THR A 65 0.10 9.15 16.87
C THR A 65 0.44 10.29 15.90
N LEU A 66 0.78 9.97 14.65
CA LEU A 66 1.05 10.97 13.61
C LEU A 66 -0.15 11.88 13.35
N LEU A 67 -1.37 11.32 13.33
CA LEU A 67 -2.60 12.10 13.18
C LEU A 67 -2.78 13.10 14.33
N PHE A 68 -2.54 12.68 15.58
CA PHE A 68 -2.63 13.58 16.73
C PHE A 68 -1.56 14.68 16.73
N CYS A 69 -0.36 14.41 16.20
CA CYS A 69 0.68 15.43 16.02
C CYS A 69 0.38 16.43 14.89
N ARG A 70 -0.67 16.22 14.09
CA ARG A 70 -1.03 17.07 12.94
C ARG A 70 -2.42 17.69 13.13
N PRO A 71 -2.53 18.81 13.88
CA PRO A 71 -3.84 19.39 14.23
C PRO A 71 -4.66 19.83 13.02
N ARG A 72 -4.02 20.20 11.90
CA ARG A 72 -4.67 20.57 10.64
C ARG A 72 -5.48 19.42 10.05
N GLU A 73 -4.89 18.22 9.98
CA GLU A 73 -5.56 17.02 9.47
C GLU A 73 -6.72 16.62 10.38
N LEU A 74 -6.53 16.70 11.70
CA LEU A 74 -7.56 16.41 12.67
C LEU A 74 -8.78 17.35 12.55
N GLN A 75 -8.54 18.64 12.28
CA GLN A 75 -9.62 19.59 12.01
C GLN A 75 -10.32 19.30 10.67
N ALA A 76 -9.56 18.92 9.63
CA ALA A 76 -10.12 18.55 8.34
C ALA A 76 -11.05 17.33 8.45
N ILE A 77 -10.66 16.32 9.23
CA ILE A 77 -11.53 15.15 9.51
C ILE A 77 -12.80 15.60 10.22
N LYS A 78 -12.70 16.37 11.31
CA LYS A 78 -13.89 16.82 12.07
C LYS A 78 -14.89 17.61 11.22
N ASN A 79 -14.40 18.38 10.27
CA ASN A 79 -15.21 19.23 9.39
C ASN A 79 -15.67 18.49 8.12
N PHE A 80 -15.32 17.22 7.93
CA PHE A 80 -15.68 16.49 6.72
C PHE A 80 -17.19 16.13 6.75
N PRO A 81 -18.01 16.73 5.85
CA PRO A 81 -19.46 16.68 5.95
C PRO A 81 -20.04 15.29 5.74
N SER A 82 -19.37 14.44 4.96
CA SER A 82 -19.81 13.07 4.66
C SER A 82 -19.38 12.04 5.70
N LEU A 83 -18.73 12.42 6.82
CA LEU A 83 -18.35 11.45 7.87
C LEU A 83 -19.55 10.68 8.44
N LYS A 84 -20.73 11.29 8.46
CA LYS A 84 -21.96 10.70 8.99
C LYS A 84 -22.85 10.07 7.90
N ASP A 85 -22.46 10.18 6.64
CA ASP A 85 -23.22 9.59 5.54
C ASP A 85 -23.09 8.05 5.58
N PRO A 86 -24.20 7.30 5.69
CA PRO A 86 -24.16 5.84 5.76
C PRO A 86 -23.53 5.22 4.51
N THR A 87 -23.71 5.83 3.33
CA THR A 87 -23.14 5.32 2.08
C THR A 87 -21.61 5.38 2.12
N PHE A 88 -21.06 6.54 2.53
CA PHE A 88 -19.63 6.70 2.75
C PHE A 88 -19.08 5.68 3.75
N LEU A 89 -19.75 5.48 4.89
CA LEU A 89 -19.30 4.54 5.92
C LEU A 89 -19.28 3.09 5.40
N ILE A 90 -20.31 2.65 4.69
CA ILE A 90 -20.37 1.30 4.12
C ILE A 90 -19.22 1.08 3.14
N VAL A 91 -19.01 2.01 2.20
CA VAL A 91 -17.93 1.90 1.21
C VAL A 91 -16.56 1.96 1.90
N PHE A 92 -16.41 2.78 2.93
CA PHE A 92 -15.19 2.88 3.73
C PHE A 92 -14.85 1.56 4.42
N PHE A 93 -15.81 0.92 5.09
CA PHE A 93 -15.59 -0.37 5.74
C PHE A 93 -15.34 -1.50 4.74
N LEU A 94 -16.01 -1.51 3.58
CA LEU A 94 -15.73 -2.45 2.50
C LEU A 94 -14.32 -2.27 1.94
N ALA A 95 -13.88 -1.03 1.74
CA ALA A 95 -12.51 -0.72 1.31
C ALA A 95 -11.47 -1.17 2.36
N ALA A 96 -11.73 -0.92 3.65
CA ALA A 96 -10.86 -1.37 4.73
C ALA A 96 -10.79 -2.91 4.81
N GLY A 97 -11.92 -3.59 4.60
CA GLY A 97 -12.00 -5.06 4.55
C GLY A 97 -11.16 -5.65 3.42
N THR A 98 -11.32 -5.13 2.19
CA THR A 98 -10.54 -5.57 1.03
C THR A 98 -9.04 -5.29 1.19
N GLY A 99 -8.66 -4.16 1.79
CA GLY A 99 -7.27 -3.85 2.13
C GLY A 99 -6.66 -4.84 3.13
N SER A 100 -7.43 -5.25 4.14
CA SER A 100 -7.01 -6.25 5.13
C SER A 100 -6.82 -7.63 4.50
N ILE A 101 -7.73 -8.04 3.61
CA ILE A 101 -7.63 -9.29 2.83
C ILE A 101 -6.37 -9.28 1.96
N LEU A 102 -6.08 -8.14 1.29
CA LEU A 102 -4.89 -8.00 0.46
C LEU A 102 -3.58 -8.12 1.28
N ASN A 103 -3.55 -7.54 2.50
CA ASN A 103 -2.39 -7.64 3.37
C ASN A 103 -2.16 -9.09 3.81
N TYR A 104 -3.23 -9.80 4.19
CA TYR A 104 -3.17 -11.23 4.52
C TYR A 104 -2.71 -12.08 3.33
N ALA A 105 -3.24 -11.83 2.12
CA ALA A 105 -2.83 -12.53 0.92
C ALA A 105 -1.35 -12.31 0.59
N THR A 106 -0.86 -11.07 0.73
CA THR A 106 0.56 -10.73 0.49
C THR A 106 1.50 -11.42 1.49
N PHE A 107 1.08 -11.49 2.75
CA PHE A 107 1.80 -12.23 3.79
C PHE A 107 1.84 -13.73 3.47
N LEU A 108 0.70 -14.32 3.10
CA LEU A 108 0.59 -15.73 2.75
C LEU A 108 1.44 -16.08 1.50
N CYS A 109 1.44 -15.21 0.50
CA CYS A 109 2.31 -15.32 -0.68
C CYS A 109 3.79 -15.28 -0.29
N THR A 110 4.20 -14.39 0.62
CA THR A 110 5.61 -14.27 1.07
C THR A 110 6.07 -15.44 1.93
N HIS A 111 5.13 -16.13 2.58
CA HIS A 111 5.42 -17.36 3.32
C HIS A 111 5.60 -18.55 2.38
N HIS A 112 4.66 -18.79 1.46
CA HIS A 112 4.74 -19.94 0.55
C HIS A 112 5.77 -19.75 -0.55
N ASN A 113 6.03 -18.50 -0.93
CA ASN A 113 6.93 -18.14 -2.02
C ASN A 113 8.13 -17.36 -1.50
N SER A 114 9.12 -17.11 -2.36
CA SER A 114 10.21 -16.22 -2.00
C SER A 114 9.72 -14.74 -1.94
N ALA A 115 10.33 -13.92 -1.07
CA ALA A 115 10.05 -12.48 -1.03
C ALA A 115 10.23 -11.80 -2.39
N LEU A 116 11.21 -12.27 -3.18
CA LEU A 116 11.44 -11.79 -4.54
C LEU A 116 10.22 -12.02 -5.44
N THR A 117 9.61 -13.20 -5.36
CA THR A 117 8.44 -13.51 -6.18
C THR A 117 7.21 -12.71 -5.75
N THR A 118 7.02 -12.46 -4.44
CA THR A 118 5.95 -11.56 -3.96
C THR A 118 6.12 -10.15 -4.53
N THR A 119 7.34 -9.63 -4.59
CA THR A 119 7.61 -8.32 -5.19
C THR A 119 7.25 -8.31 -6.68
N VAL A 120 7.59 -9.36 -7.43
CA VAL A 120 7.25 -9.46 -8.86
C VAL A 120 5.74 -9.50 -9.08
N VAL A 121 5.01 -10.31 -8.30
CA VAL A 121 3.54 -10.37 -8.35
C VAL A 121 2.91 -9.03 -7.94
N GLY A 122 3.49 -8.34 -6.95
CA GLY A 122 3.08 -7.00 -6.54
C GLY A 122 3.19 -5.97 -7.66
N CYS A 123 4.28 -6.00 -8.43
CA CYS A 123 4.42 -5.14 -9.61
C CYS A 123 3.42 -5.50 -10.72
N LEU A 124 3.15 -6.79 -10.94
CA LEU A 124 2.14 -7.23 -11.90
C LEU A 124 0.74 -6.73 -11.51
N LYS A 125 0.39 -6.79 -10.22
CA LYS A 125 -0.85 -6.21 -9.67
C LYS A 125 -0.95 -4.71 -9.99
N ASN A 126 0.13 -3.96 -9.79
CA ASN A 126 0.14 -2.52 -10.06
C ASN A 126 -0.02 -2.22 -11.56
N LEU A 127 0.65 -3.00 -12.43
CA LEU A 127 0.50 -2.87 -13.88
C LEU A 127 -0.95 -3.16 -14.33
N ALA A 128 -1.54 -4.24 -13.83
CA ALA A 128 -2.94 -4.56 -14.12
C ALA A 128 -3.87 -3.42 -13.69
N GLY A 129 -3.68 -2.88 -12.49
CA GLY A 129 -4.43 -1.71 -12.00
C GLY A 129 -4.31 -0.48 -12.91
N ALA A 130 -3.10 -0.20 -13.42
CA ALA A 130 -2.88 0.89 -14.36
C ALA A 130 -3.61 0.67 -15.70
N ILE A 131 -3.57 -0.55 -16.25
CA ILE A 131 -4.27 -0.91 -17.48
C ILE A 131 -5.80 -0.79 -17.29
N PHE A 132 -6.34 -1.34 -16.21
CA PHE A 132 -7.75 -1.22 -15.89
C PHE A 132 -8.18 0.24 -15.72
N GLY A 133 -7.39 1.03 -14.99
CA GLY A 133 -7.62 2.47 -14.84
C GLY A 133 -7.66 3.19 -16.19
N ALA A 134 -6.63 3.01 -17.02
CA ALA A 134 -6.56 3.60 -18.35
C ALA A 134 -7.77 3.21 -19.22
N SER A 135 -8.16 1.93 -19.21
CA SER A 135 -9.32 1.44 -19.97
C SER A 135 -10.64 2.06 -19.52
N LEU A 136 -10.83 2.28 -18.21
CA LEU A 136 -12.02 2.91 -17.65
C LEU A 136 -12.10 4.41 -17.98
N TYR A 137 -10.96 5.12 -17.96
CA TYR A 137 -10.92 6.53 -18.36
C TYR A 137 -11.16 6.71 -19.86
N LEU A 138 -10.61 5.83 -20.71
CA LEU A 138 -10.86 5.85 -22.15
C LEU A 138 -12.34 5.57 -22.48
N TRP A 139 -13.00 4.67 -21.75
CA TRP A 139 -14.44 4.39 -21.89
C TRP A 139 -15.37 5.53 -21.46
N ARG A 140 -14.88 6.50 -20.70
CA ARG A 140 -15.65 7.68 -20.28
C ARG A 140 -15.54 8.86 -21.27
N VAL A 141 -14.60 8.79 -22.22
CA VAL A 141 -14.29 9.85 -23.18
C VAL A 141 -14.81 9.54 -24.59
N VAL A 142 -15.24 8.29 -24.84
CA VAL A 142 -15.97 7.84 -26.04
C VAL A 142 -17.46 7.75 -25.73
#